data_AF-A0A429ZCM9-F1
#
_entry.id   AF-A0A429ZCM9-F1
#
_cell.length_a   1.000
_cell.length_b   1.000
_cell.length_c   1.000
_cell.angle_alpha   90.00
_cell.angle_beta   90.00
_cell.angle_gamma   90.00
#
_symmetry.space_group_name_H-M   'P 1'
#
loop_
_entity.id
_entity.type
_entity.pdbx_description
1 polymer ?
#
loop_
_entity_poly.entity_id
_entity_poly.type
_entity_poly.pdbx_seq_one_letter_code
_entity_poly.pdbx_strand_id
1 'polypeptide(L)'
;MNGEERRALIIKALEQSQLAISASKLAKNFSVSRQIIVGDVALIRAAGIQVRATSKGYLLANGEGEAWYLGKVVCQHGPADTRAELALIVSLGGCVLDVAVEHPYYGELTGNLDIRTQGDVDQFVKVVEAGKVRLLSDLTGGIHIHTLECATEEGFKKIKTALKAQGFLYLG
;
A
#
# COMPACT_ATOMS: atom_id res chain seq x y z
N MET A 1 13.19 8.78 -28.71
CA MET A 1 13.75 8.73 -27.34
C MET A 1 14.12 7.30 -27.01
N ASN A 2 15.35 7.06 -26.57
CA ASN A 2 15.77 5.71 -26.18
C ASN A 2 15.26 5.35 -24.76
N GLY A 3 15.41 4.10 -24.34
CA GLY A 3 14.89 3.64 -23.04
C GLY A 3 15.61 4.24 -21.83
N GLU A 4 16.92 4.48 -21.93
CA GLU A 4 17.74 5.03 -20.83
C GLU A 4 17.42 6.49 -20.55
N GLU A 5 17.35 7.32 -21.59
CA GLU A 5 16.93 8.72 -21.50
C GLU A 5 15.55 8.83 -20.87
N ARG A 6 14.60 7.98 -21.29
CA ARG A 6 13.25 7.97 -20.73
C ARG A 6 13.26 7.63 -19.24
N ARG A 7 14.02 6.62 -18.81
CA ARG A 7 14.13 6.26 -17.39
C ARG A 7 14.73 7.39 -16.55
N ALA A 8 15.79 8.04 -17.04
CA ALA A 8 16.37 9.20 -16.38
C ALA A 8 15.36 10.35 -16.23
N LEU A 9 14.56 10.62 -17.27
CA LEU A 9 13.50 11.63 -17.22
C LEU A 9 12.34 11.23 -16.30
N ILE A 10 11.99 9.95 -16.21
CA ILE A 10 11.00 9.43 -15.25
C ILE A 10 11.49 9.67 -13.82
N ILE A 11 12.74 9.31 -13.50
CA ILE A 11 13.33 9.54 -12.18
C ILE A 11 13.27 11.03 -11.82
N LYS A 12 13.75 11.90 -12.72
CA LYS A 12 13.72 13.36 -12.53
C LYS A 12 12.30 13.90 -12.32
N ALA A 13 11.32 13.39 -13.06
CA ALA A 13 9.92 13.81 -12.88
C ALA A 13 9.36 13.39 -11.51
N LEU A 14 9.76 12.21 -11.01
CA LEU A 14 9.36 11.72 -9.69
C LEU A 14 10.07 12.48 -8.56
N GLU A 15 11.35 12.83 -8.72
CA GLU A 15 12.11 13.67 -7.78
C GLU A 15 11.51 15.07 -7.61
N GLN A 16 11.02 15.66 -8.72
CA GLN A 16 10.46 17.01 -8.73
C GLN A 16 9.00 17.08 -8.26
N SER A 17 8.36 15.95 -8.02
CA SER A 17 6.93 15.88 -7.70
C SER A 17 6.69 15.45 -6.26
N GLN A 18 6.00 16.28 -5.49
CA GLN A 18 5.50 15.92 -4.16
C GLN A 18 4.25 15.02 -4.22
N LEU A 19 3.63 14.87 -5.40
CA LEU A 19 2.44 14.05 -5.61
C LEU A 19 2.72 12.85 -6.51
N ALA A 20 1.97 11.78 -6.31
CA ALA A 20 2.11 10.57 -7.13
C ALA A 20 1.80 10.85 -8.60
N ILE A 21 2.65 10.35 -9.51
CA ILE A 21 2.48 10.52 -10.96
C ILE A 21 2.00 9.20 -11.56
N SER A 22 0.79 9.18 -12.11
CA SER A 22 0.22 7.96 -12.70
C SER A 22 1.02 7.47 -13.91
N ALA A 23 1.05 6.14 -14.09
CA ALA A 23 1.68 5.51 -15.25
C ALA A 23 1.12 6.04 -16.58
N SER A 24 -0.19 6.30 -16.63
CA SER A 24 -0.86 6.86 -17.81
C SER A 24 -0.42 8.30 -18.11
N LYS A 25 -0.15 9.11 -17.08
CA LYS A 25 0.36 10.48 -17.24
C LYS A 25 1.78 10.48 -17.79
N LEU A 26 2.66 9.63 -17.24
CA LEU A 26 4.01 9.45 -17.77
C LEU A 26 3.98 8.92 -19.21
N ALA A 27 3.11 7.94 -19.50
CA ALA A 27 2.96 7.36 -20.83
C ALA A 27 2.58 8.42 -21.87
N LYS A 28 1.63 9.30 -21.54
CA LYS A 28 1.22 10.43 -22.38
C LYS A 28 2.37 11.42 -22.60
N ASN A 29 3.08 11.80 -21.54
CA ASN A 29 4.19 12.76 -21.62
C ASN A 29 5.33 12.27 -22.52
N PHE A 30 5.61 10.96 -22.50
CA PHE A 30 6.68 10.35 -23.26
C PHE A 30 6.22 9.74 -24.60
N SER A 31 4.93 9.86 -24.94
CA SER A 31 4.32 9.26 -26.15
C SER A 31 4.59 7.75 -26.28
N VAL A 32 4.46 7.02 -25.17
CA VAL A 32 4.61 5.55 -25.12
C VAL A 32 3.37 4.91 -24.49
N SER A 33 3.27 3.59 -24.53
CA SER A 33 2.17 2.88 -23.84
C SER A 33 2.41 2.86 -22.33
N ARG A 34 1.32 2.69 -21.56
CA ARG A 34 1.40 2.44 -20.11
C ARG A 34 2.30 1.24 -19.79
N GLN A 35 2.28 0.20 -20.62
CA GLN A 35 3.08 -1.01 -20.40
C GLN A 35 4.58 -0.75 -20.51
N ILE A 36 5.00 0.17 -21.40
CA ILE A 36 6.40 0.60 -21.49
C ILE A 36 6.83 1.30 -20.20
N ILE A 37 6.00 2.20 -19.66
CA ILE A 37 6.27 2.87 -18.38
C ILE A 37 6.37 1.87 -17.22
N VAL A 38 5.49 0.86 -17.17
CA VAL A 38 5.54 -0.20 -16.15
C VAL A 38 6.88 -0.94 -16.22
N GLY A 39 7.33 -1.31 -17.43
CA GLY A 39 8.63 -1.95 -17.64
C GLY A 39 9.80 -1.05 -17.25
N ASP A 40 9.75 0.23 -17.59
CA ASP A 40 10.79 1.20 -17.22
C ASP A 40 10.91 1.36 -15.71
N VAL A 41 9.78 1.46 -14.99
CA VAL A 41 9.79 1.53 -13.51
C VAL A 41 10.33 0.24 -12.89
N ALA A 42 10.04 -0.93 -13.47
CA ALA A 42 10.63 -2.19 -13.03
C ALA A 42 12.16 -2.19 -13.17
N LEU A 43 12.69 -1.68 -14.30
CA LEU A 43 14.13 -1.54 -14.52
C LEU A 43 14.77 -0.51 -13.57
N ILE A 44 14.09 0.62 -13.31
CA ILE A 44 14.54 1.62 -12.33
C ILE A 44 14.67 1.00 -10.93
N ARG A 45 13.70 0.18 -10.52
CA ARG A 45 13.76 -0.56 -9.25
C ARG A 45 14.90 -1.57 -9.22
N ALA A 46 15.11 -2.31 -10.32
CA ALA A 46 16.22 -3.25 -10.43
C ALA A 46 17.59 -2.56 -10.32
N ALA A 47 17.68 -1.28 -10.69
CA ALA A 47 18.86 -0.44 -10.50
C ALA A 47 19.02 0.11 -9.06
N GLY A 48 18.17 -0.30 -8.11
CA GLY A 48 18.24 0.08 -6.70
C GLY A 48 17.49 1.36 -6.32
N ILE A 49 16.85 2.03 -7.29
CA ILE A 49 16.08 3.25 -7.02
C ILE A 49 14.70 2.86 -6.48
N GLN A 50 14.39 3.35 -5.28
CA GLN A 50 13.16 3.02 -4.57
C GLN A 50 11.98 3.80 -5.14
N VAL A 51 11.33 3.25 -6.18
CA VAL A 51 10.08 3.80 -6.72
C VAL A 51 8.89 3.06 -6.16
N ARG A 52 8.05 3.73 -5.37
CA ARG A 52 6.83 3.13 -4.83
C ARG A 52 5.66 3.29 -5.81
N ALA A 53 4.87 2.22 -5.97
CA ALA A 53 3.59 2.28 -6.67
C ALA A 53 2.47 2.47 -5.64
N THR A 54 1.61 3.45 -5.89
CA THR A 54 0.40 3.76 -5.12
C THR A 54 -0.81 3.63 -6.04
N SER A 55 -2.01 3.61 -5.47
CA SER A 55 -3.27 3.66 -6.25
C SER A 55 -3.37 4.90 -7.16
N LYS A 56 -2.66 5.98 -6.79
CA LYS A 56 -2.65 7.27 -7.50
C LYS A 56 -1.48 7.44 -8.48
N GLY A 57 -0.46 6.58 -8.41
CA GLY A 57 0.68 6.60 -9.32
C GLY A 57 2.01 6.22 -8.67
N TYR A 58 3.11 6.59 -9.32
CA TYR A 58 4.46 6.35 -8.82
C TYR A 58 4.94 7.53 -7.98
N LEU A 59 5.70 7.22 -6.94
CA LEU A 59 6.45 8.17 -6.11
C LEU A 59 7.88 7.69 -6.01
N LEU A 60 8.83 8.63 -6.02
CA LEU A 60 10.16 8.31 -5.53
C LEU A 60 10.06 8.20 -4.00
N ALA A 61 10.56 7.11 -3.42
CA ALA A 61 10.83 7.09 -2.00
C ALA A 61 12.08 7.94 -1.82
N ASN A 62 11.89 9.19 -1.40
CA ASN A 62 13.00 10.10 -1.16
C ASN A 62 13.86 9.49 -0.05
N GLY A 63 15.09 9.12 -0.40
CA GLY A 63 16.12 8.82 0.59
C GLY A 63 16.34 10.07 1.44
N GLU A 64 16.34 9.88 2.75
CA GLU A 64 16.82 10.84 3.76
C GLU A 64 16.04 12.17 3.80
N GLY A 65 14.82 12.18 4.34
CA GLY A 65 14.13 13.45 4.65
C GLY A 65 12.76 13.35 5.32
N GLU A 66 12.01 12.29 5.07
CA GLU A 66 10.78 11.96 5.80
C GLU A 66 10.77 10.47 6.08
N ALA A 67 11.45 10.06 7.16
CA ALA A 67 11.44 8.67 7.57
C ALA A 67 10.05 8.32 8.13
N TRP A 68 9.13 7.93 7.25
CA TRP A 68 7.87 7.31 7.67
C TRP A 68 8.19 6.03 8.43
N TYR A 69 7.55 5.85 9.58
CA TYR A 69 7.68 4.62 10.35
C TYR A 69 6.86 3.52 9.69
N LEU A 70 7.51 2.39 9.41
CA LEU A 70 6.86 1.18 8.95
C LEU A 70 6.79 0.16 10.10
N GLY A 71 5.59 -0.33 10.35
CA GLY A 71 5.37 -1.36 11.37
C GLY A 71 4.35 -2.38 10.92
N LYS A 72 4.54 -3.63 11.33
CA LYS A 72 3.58 -4.71 11.08
C LYS A 72 2.70 -4.95 12.30
N VAL A 73 1.41 -5.20 12.07
CA VAL A 73 0.47 -5.66 13.08
C VAL A 73 -0.16 -6.98 12.63
N VAL A 74 -0.35 -7.89 13.58
CA VAL A 74 -1.11 -9.12 13.36
C VAL A 74 -2.51 -8.91 13.91
N CYS A 75 -3.50 -9.08 13.05
CA CYS A 75 -4.90 -8.86 13.34
C CYS A 75 -5.69 -10.16 13.21
N GLN A 76 -6.81 -10.24 13.92
CA GLN A 76 -7.77 -11.32 13.76
C GLN A 76 -9.19 -10.78 13.98
N HIS A 77 -10.04 -10.88 12.96
CA HIS A 77 -11.47 -10.54 13.06
C HIS A 77 -12.24 -11.14 11.88
N GLY A 78 -13.57 -11.02 11.91
CA GLY A 78 -14.44 -11.44 10.81
C GLY A 78 -14.57 -10.36 9.72
N PRO A 79 -15.14 -10.70 8.54
CA PRO A 79 -15.32 -9.73 7.45
C PRO A 79 -16.18 -8.51 7.80
N ALA A 80 -17.10 -8.64 8.77
CA ALA A 80 -17.95 -7.54 9.23
C ALA A 80 -17.16 -6.40 9.89
N ASP A 81 -16.00 -6.72 10.46
CA ASP A 81 -15.16 -5.79 11.22
C ASP A 81 -14.12 -5.07 10.35
N THR A 82 -13.90 -5.54 9.12
CA THR A 82 -12.90 -4.98 8.19
C THR A 82 -13.05 -3.47 7.99
N ARG A 83 -14.29 -2.97 7.89
CA ARG A 83 -14.52 -1.53 7.75
C ARG A 83 -14.03 -0.76 8.98
N ALA A 84 -14.37 -1.27 10.17
CA ALA A 84 -14.06 -0.61 11.43
C ALA A 84 -12.54 -0.59 11.68
N GLU A 85 -11.86 -1.70 11.38
CA GLU A 85 -10.40 -1.80 11.48
C GLU A 85 -9.70 -0.78 10.57
N LEU A 86 -9.99 -0.81 9.26
CA LEU A 86 -9.33 0.05 8.28
C LEU A 86 -9.63 1.54 8.54
N ALA A 87 -10.88 1.88 8.89
CA ALA A 87 -11.27 3.24 9.24
C ALA A 87 -10.55 3.73 10.50
N LEU A 88 -10.38 2.87 11.51
CA LEU A 88 -9.65 3.21 12.72
C LEU A 88 -8.20 3.56 12.42
N ILE A 89 -7.50 2.72 11.64
CA ILE A 89 -6.11 2.94 11.24
C ILE A 89 -5.97 4.30 10.52
N VAL A 90 -6.83 4.56 9.54
CA VAL A 90 -6.79 5.78 8.73
C VAL A 90 -7.13 7.02 9.56
N SER A 91 -8.14 6.95 10.43
CA SER A 91 -8.53 8.08 11.28
C SER A 91 -7.43 8.52 12.25
N LEU A 92 -6.53 7.61 12.61
CA LEU A 92 -5.36 7.87 13.44
C LEU A 92 -4.10 8.26 12.64
N GLY A 93 -4.26 8.48 11.33
CA GLY A 93 -3.19 8.93 10.43
C GLY A 93 -2.28 7.82 9.90
N GLY A 94 -2.68 6.55 10.06
CA GLY A 94 -1.98 5.41 9.47
C GLY A 94 -2.42 5.14 8.04
N CYS A 95 -1.53 4.54 7.26
CA CYS A 95 -1.83 4.03 5.92
C CYS A 95 -1.63 2.51 5.90
N VAL A 96 -2.61 1.77 5.37
CA VAL A 96 -2.52 0.31 5.22
C VAL A 96 -1.92 0.00 3.86
N LEU A 97 -0.69 -0.51 3.85
CA LEU A 97 0.05 -0.73 2.61
C LEU A 97 -0.39 -2.01 1.91
N ASP A 98 -0.50 -3.08 2.69
CA ASP A 98 -0.78 -4.43 2.22
C ASP A 98 -1.55 -5.21 3.28
N VAL A 99 -2.03 -6.38 2.87
CA VAL A 99 -2.51 -7.44 3.74
C VAL A 99 -1.79 -8.73 3.36
N ALA A 100 -1.29 -9.46 4.35
CA ALA A 100 -0.61 -10.74 4.16
C ALA A 100 -1.24 -11.85 5.01
N VAL A 101 -1.26 -13.07 4.48
CA VAL A 101 -1.74 -14.28 5.17
C VAL A 101 -0.82 -15.46 4.89
N GLU A 102 -0.76 -16.40 5.83
CA GLU A 102 -0.05 -17.67 5.64
C GLU A 102 -0.94 -18.66 4.90
N HIS A 103 -0.44 -19.24 3.80
CA HIS A 103 -1.15 -20.24 3.01
C HIS A 103 -0.34 -21.54 2.95
N PRO A 104 -0.94 -22.71 3.23
CA PRO A 104 -0.20 -23.98 3.41
C PRO A 104 0.61 -24.42 2.18
N TYR A 105 0.24 -23.98 0.98
CA TYR A 105 0.94 -24.33 -0.27
C TYR A 105 1.82 -23.22 -0.84
N TYR A 106 1.51 -21.95 -0.55
CA TYR A 106 2.17 -20.81 -1.20
C TYR A 106 3.05 -20.02 -0.24
N GLY A 107 3.04 -20.36 1.06
CA GLY A 107 3.66 -19.56 2.10
C GLY A 107 2.88 -18.25 2.27
N GLU A 108 3.60 -17.13 2.37
CA GLU A 108 3.00 -15.80 2.51
C GLU A 108 2.32 -15.35 1.20
N LEU A 109 1.01 -15.10 1.26
CA LEU A 109 0.25 -14.43 0.21
C LEU A 109 0.01 -12.97 0.60
N THR A 110 0.51 -12.03 -0.21
CA THR A 110 0.41 -10.60 0.06
C THR A 110 -0.40 -9.89 -1.03
N GLY A 111 -1.42 -9.14 -0.61
CA GLY A 111 -2.23 -8.27 -1.46
C GLY A 111 -1.96 -6.81 -1.17
N ASN A 112 -1.62 -6.03 -2.20
CA ASN A 112 -1.39 -4.58 -2.05
C ASN A 112 -2.73 -3.84 -1.92
N LEU A 113 -2.83 -2.95 -0.93
CA LEU A 113 -4.05 -2.19 -0.64
C LEU A 113 -3.85 -0.69 -0.85
N ASP A 114 -2.81 -0.10 -0.23
CA ASP A 114 -2.53 1.35 -0.26
C ASP A 114 -3.74 2.23 0.14
N ILE A 115 -4.40 1.85 1.24
CA ILE A 115 -5.55 2.55 1.82
C ILE A 115 -5.06 3.66 2.74
N ARG A 116 -5.40 4.91 2.41
CA ARG A 116 -4.87 6.12 3.09
C ARG A 116 -5.94 7.06 3.60
N THR A 117 -7.16 6.93 3.09
CA THR A 117 -8.26 7.86 3.37
C THR A 117 -9.55 7.10 3.63
N GLN A 118 -10.51 7.74 4.29
CA GLN A 118 -11.83 7.15 4.52
C GLN A 118 -12.52 6.78 3.20
N GLY A 119 -12.30 7.57 2.14
CA GLY A 119 -12.82 7.25 0.80
C GLY A 119 -12.21 5.96 0.22
N ASP A 120 -10.93 5.68 0.50
CA ASP A 120 -10.30 4.42 0.08
C ASP A 120 -10.90 3.23 0.83
N VAL A 121 -11.17 3.38 2.14
CA VAL A 121 -11.86 2.37 2.96
C VAL A 121 -13.24 2.07 2.38
N ASP A 122 -14.03 3.11 2.11
CA ASP A 122 -15.38 2.97 1.60
C ASP A 122 -15.39 2.27 0.22
N GLN A 123 -14.44 2.61 -0.65
CA GLN A 123 -14.29 1.98 -1.96
C GLN A 123 -13.87 0.51 -1.85
N PHE A 124 -12.95 0.19 -0.95
CA PHE A 124 -12.52 -1.19 -0.69
C PHE A 124 -13.68 -2.05 -0.17
N VAL A 125 -14.35 -1.58 0.88
CA VAL A 125 -15.48 -2.29 1.51
C VAL A 125 -16.62 -2.50 0.52
N LYS A 126 -16.95 -1.50 -0.30
CA LYS A 126 -17.98 -1.62 -1.34
C LYS A 126 -17.68 -2.73 -2.35
N VAL A 127 -16.41 -2.92 -2.71
CA VAL A 127 -15.98 -3.96 -3.66
C VAL A 127 -16.09 -5.35 -3.04
N VAL A 128 -15.76 -5.48 -1.76
CA VAL A 128 -15.88 -6.72 -0.98
C VAL A 128 -17.36 -7.10 -0.77
N GLU A 129 -18.19 -6.15 -0.31
CA GLU A 129 -19.63 -6.36 -0.05
C GLU A 129 -20.42 -6.68 -1.32
N ALA A 130 -20.00 -6.16 -2.47
CA ALA A 130 -20.59 -6.51 -3.77
C ALA A 130 -20.32 -7.97 -4.18
N GLY A 131 -19.61 -8.76 -3.37
CA GLY A 131 -19.29 -10.17 -3.62
C GLY A 131 -18.32 -10.38 -4.78
N LYS A 132 -17.65 -9.32 -5.24
CA LYS A 132 -16.75 -9.37 -6.40
C LYS A 132 -15.39 -9.97 -6.06
N VAL A 133 -15.03 -9.99 -4.79
CA VAL A 133 -13.74 -10.48 -4.29
C VAL A 133 -13.89 -10.97 -2.86
N ARG A 134 -13.14 -12.02 -2.53
CA ARG A 134 -13.00 -12.52 -1.16
C ARG A 134 -11.79 -11.88 -0.49
N LEU A 135 -11.83 -11.77 0.83
CA LEU A 135 -10.70 -11.27 1.61
C LEU A 135 -9.63 -12.36 1.70
N LEU A 136 -8.36 -11.96 1.75
CA LEU A 136 -7.28 -12.91 1.99
C LEU A 136 -7.38 -13.54 3.39
N SER A 137 -7.86 -12.77 4.37
CA SER A 137 -8.08 -13.25 5.75
C SER A 137 -9.11 -14.38 5.86
N ASP A 138 -9.96 -14.58 4.84
CA ASP A 138 -10.88 -15.73 4.81
C ASP A 138 -10.13 -17.07 4.75
N LEU A 139 -8.89 -17.09 4.22
CA LEU A 139 -8.06 -18.29 4.09
C LEU A 139 -7.52 -18.79 5.44
N THR A 140 -7.49 -17.92 6.44
CA THR A 140 -6.80 -18.10 7.72
C THR A 140 -7.73 -17.88 8.92
N GLY A 141 -9.05 -18.00 8.73
CA GLY A 141 -10.02 -17.80 9.81
C GLY A 141 -9.97 -16.41 10.43
N GLY A 142 -9.67 -15.40 9.61
CA GLY A 142 -9.58 -14.00 10.01
C GLY A 142 -8.18 -13.53 10.38
N ILE A 143 -7.18 -14.41 10.54
CA ILE A 143 -5.82 -14.02 10.95
C ILE A 143 -5.05 -13.43 9.77
N HIS A 144 -4.56 -12.20 9.89
CA HIS A 144 -3.81 -11.55 8.82
C HIS A 144 -2.83 -10.53 9.36
N ILE A 145 -1.91 -10.10 8.51
CA ILE A 145 -0.87 -9.13 8.83
C ILE A 145 -1.07 -7.90 7.97
N HIS A 146 -0.99 -6.73 8.58
CA HIS A 146 -0.92 -5.47 7.85
C HIS A 146 0.45 -4.82 8.04
N THR A 147 1.06 -4.38 6.93
CA THR A 147 2.14 -3.40 6.99
C THR A 147 1.53 -2.00 7.00
N LEU A 148 1.80 -1.25 8.07
CA LEU A 148 1.30 0.10 8.27
C LEU A 148 2.43 1.12 8.07
N GLU A 149 2.11 2.19 7.35
CA GLU A 149 2.93 3.39 7.24
C GLU A 149 2.36 4.50 8.13
N CYS A 150 3.22 5.10 8.96
CA CYS A 150 2.86 6.14 9.92
C CYS A 150 3.88 7.27 9.87
N ALA A 151 3.48 8.50 10.23
CA ALA A 151 4.40 9.63 10.29
C ALA A 151 5.53 9.42 11.32
N THR A 152 5.24 8.72 12.42
CA THR A 152 6.20 8.43 13.50
C THR A 152 5.93 7.07 14.14
N GLU A 153 6.92 6.54 14.86
CA GLU A 153 6.76 5.32 15.68
C GLU A 153 5.67 5.49 16.75
N GLU A 154 5.56 6.68 17.33
CA GLU A 154 4.53 6.99 18.31
C GLU A 154 3.12 6.92 17.70
N GLY A 155 2.97 7.40 16.46
CA GLY A 155 1.73 7.23 15.68
C GLY A 155 1.37 5.77 15.52
N PHE A 156 2.34 4.93 15.15
CA PHE A 156 2.13 3.48 15.06
C PHE A 156 1.74 2.85 16.40
N LYS A 157 2.41 3.22 17.50
CA LYS A 157 2.06 2.73 18.86
C LYS A 157 0.63 3.11 19.26
N LYS A 158 0.18 4.32 18.91
CA LYS A 158 -1.21 4.77 19.13
C LYS A 158 -2.21 3.90 18.36
N ILE A 159 -1.94 3.65 17.08
CA ILE A 159 -2.79 2.78 16.24
C ILE A 159 -2.85 1.37 16.83
N LYS A 160 -1.71 0.77 17.16
CA LYS A 160 -1.64 -0.56 17.76
C LYS A 160 -2.43 -0.63 19.08
N THR A 161 -2.38 0.42 19.90
CA THR A 161 -3.14 0.50 21.14
C THR A 161 -4.64 0.58 20.89
N ALA A 162 -5.07 1.37 19.91
CA ALA A 162 -6.48 1.50 19.53
C ALA A 162 -7.03 0.20 18.93
N LEU A 163 -6.27 -0.46 18.05
CA LEU A 163 -6.61 -1.78 17.50
C LEU A 163 -6.77 -2.82 18.63
N LYS A 164 -5.87 -2.81 19.61
CA LYS A 164 -5.96 -3.69 20.78
C LYS A 164 -7.22 -3.42 21.60
N ALA A 165 -7.54 -2.15 21.85
CA ALA A 165 -8.71 -1.76 22.64
C ALA A 165 -10.04 -2.15 21.97
N GLN A 166 -10.08 -2.19 20.64
CA GLN A 166 -11.24 -2.66 19.87
C GLN A 166 -11.25 -4.18 19.63
N GLY A 167 -10.23 -4.90 20.10
CA GLY A 167 -10.15 -6.36 19.98
C GLY A 167 -9.73 -6.87 18.59
N PHE A 168 -9.12 -6.02 17.74
CA PHE A 168 -8.69 -6.42 16.40
C PHE A 168 -7.32 -7.10 16.36
N LEU A 169 -6.46 -6.88 17.35
CA LEU A 169 -5.14 -7.52 17.38
C LEU A 169 -5.24 -9.00 17.77
N TYR A 170 -4.48 -9.84 17.08
CA TYR A 170 -4.27 -11.23 17.48
C TYR A 170 -3.36 -11.29 18.72
N LEU A 171 -3.81 -11.99 19.78
CA LEU A 171 -3.11 -12.04 21.08
C LEU A 171 -2.48 -13.41 21.40
N GLY A 172 -2.64 -14.42 20.53
CA GLY A 172 -2.17 -15.80 20.78
C GLY A 172 -3.30 -16.69 21.27
#